data_AF-A0A9X9T7S2-F1
#
_entry.id   AF-A0A9X9T7S2-F1
#
_cell.length_a   1.000
_cell.length_b   1.000
_cell.length_c   1.000
_cell.angle_alpha   90.00
_cell.angle_beta   90.00
_cell.angle_gamma   90.00
#
_symmetry.space_group_name_H-M   'P 1'
#
loop_
_entity.id
_entity.type
_entity.pdbx_description
1 polymer ?
#
loop_
_entity_poly.entity_id
_entity_poly.type
_entity_poly.pdbx_seq_one_letter_code
_entity_poly.pdbx_strand_id
1 'polypeptide(L)'
;MKRYIAPTLFVGLAILFAVLLIPFAAEPEIYSIDNIEGAGHFKNPIALKQISQEKTADLMPLMQEFIGSSGTIVLNVRLNNVEDAQEDLEEYRRAAKQFDNMVINLDMSESEIDEFRRKNAENLKNLEELVNDSAAFEELNHLEIQYQDENNPGKMYSIAYEGEALRKKIAREFADYQNTTAALAASGEAVDIDSEQSEFSVEAFAEYMDEIEQIQEERLQRVSEIHIEFQEELTLEIDPSSGIYGDTINATGIYSRTGEISSGKPVTLYIDSSEYTVSSCNLTGEYKIPITIKKMYAGTHLAYTRIDDVFSPIIPFSVTGTDGVLTLNVSMSGNTLSSSGRLTTEARSVIGAPVTIYIKSSDNENNATVYTDSVGEYSYETEVEAGEYTIRSVFSDPVYPVNDCRSSDSIVSFAQSNLYLYIILFVITATGAGYLIVRRRNSREISEDPSPKETTIFDQTEEYIPSEPLTDISEEDKGITPVEVTAVQEYRSRYLSERTALTPAKAAQILGDGFTAAIQKYSAQECSPSETMREYAAKLDDTCRKQAIEFVILYEAIVYGTDPQDEDELLSAWDEAIQCMGDE
;
A
#
# COMPACT_ATOMS: atom_id res chain seq x y z
N MET A 1 71.18 20.58 -30.52
CA MET A 1 70.47 19.67 -29.59
C MET A 1 69.37 20.40 -28.78
N LYS A 2 68.37 21.02 -29.42
CA LYS A 2 67.23 21.67 -28.71
C LYS A 2 65.86 21.36 -29.32
N ARG A 3 65.79 20.43 -30.29
CA ARG A 3 64.58 20.19 -31.11
C ARG A 3 63.73 18.98 -30.69
N TYR A 4 64.24 18.15 -29.76
CA TYR A 4 63.52 16.96 -29.27
C TYR A 4 63.04 17.07 -27.82
N ILE A 5 63.31 18.18 -27.13
CA ILE A 5 62.96 18.37 -25.70
C ILE A 5 61.44 18.51 -25.53
N ALA A 6 60.74 19.14 -26.48
CA ALA A 6 59.29 19.32 -26.41
C ALA A 6 58.49 18.01 -26.55
N PRO A 7 58.74 17.14 -27.56
CA PRO A 7 58.01 15.87 -27.67
C PRO A 7 58.38 14.88 -26.55
N THR A 8 59.63 14.83 -26.08
CA THR A 8 60.01 13.97 -24.95
C THR A 8 59.35 14.41 -23.65
N LEU A 9 59.15 15.73 -23.47
CA LEU A 9 58.47 16.27 -22.30
C LEU A 9 56.95 16.03 -22.37
N PHE A 10 56.36 16.03 -23.57
CA PHE A 10 54.93 15.71 -23.76
C PHE A 10 54.63 14.22 -23.53
N VAL A 11 55.49 13.33 -24.03
CA VAL A 11 55.39 11.89 -23.76
C VAL A 11 55.64 11.60 -22.27
N GLY A 12 56.61 12.30 -21.66
CA GLY A 12 56.84 12.22 -20.22
C GLY A 12 55.63 12.70 -19.40
N LEU A 13 54.95 13.76 -19.83
CA LEU A 13 53.77 14.30 -19.16
C LEU A 13 52.55 13.37 -19.33
N ALA A 14 52.38 12.75 -20.51
CA ALA A 14 51.31 11.79 -20.75
C ALA A 14 51.50 10.51 -19.93
N ILE A 15 52.74 10.04 -19.80
CA ILE A 15 53.07 8.90 -18.93
C ILE A 15 52.88 9.28 -17.46
N LEU A 16 53.27 10.50 -17.05
CA LEU A 16 53.02 11.01 -15.69
C LEU A 16 51.51 11.08 -15.39
N PHE A 17 50.70 11.51 -16.36
CA PHE A 17 49.24 11.58 -16.22
C PHE A 17 48.60 10.19 -16.14
N ALA A 18 49.09 9.24 -16.95
CA ALA A 18 48.67 7.84 -16.88
C ALA A 18 49.08 7.18 -15.54
N VAL A 19 50.25 7.53 -14.99
CA VAL A 19 50.73 7.05 -13.69
C VAL A 19 49.98 7.70 -12.53
N LEU A 20 49.60 8.97 -12.64
CA LEU A 20 48.75 9.68 -11.67
C LEU A 20 47.31 9.13 -11.64
N LEU A 21 46.86 8.44 -12.68
CA LEU A 21 45.55 7.78 -12.74
C LEU A 21 45.55 6.36 -12.14
N ILE A 22 46.71 5.73 -11.97
CA ILE A 22 46.84 4.40 -11.35
C ILE A 22 46.23 4.34 -9.92
N PRO A 23 46.44 5.32 -9.03
CA PRO A 23 45.80 5.30 -7.69
C PRO A 23 44.29 5.58 -7.70
N PHE A 24 43.68 5.99 -8.82
CA PHE A 24 42.22 6.18 -8.92
C PHE A 24 41.48 4.97 -9.50
N ALA A 25 42.20 3.96 -10.00
CA ALA A 25 41.65 2.70 -10.47
C ALA A 25 41.60 1.61 -9.39
N ALA A 26 42.25 1.85 -8.24
CA ALA A 26 42.30 0.95 -7.11
C ALA A 26 42.08 1.76 -5.82
N GLU A 27 40.84 1.74 -5.32
CA GLU A 27 40.39 2.17 -3.98
C GLU A 27 40.30 3.69 -3.72
N PRO A 28 39.09 4.26 -3.50
CA PRO A 28 38.94 5.66 -3.11
C PRO A 28 39.03 5.80 -1.59
N GLU A 29 40.18 6.27 -1.09
CA GLU A 29 40.27 6.79 0.29
C GLU A 29 39.91 8.27 0.34
N ILE A 30 39.08 8.57 1.33
CA ILE A 30 38.38 9.80 1.67
C ILE A 30 39.37 10.92 2.03
N TYR A 31 39.18 12.12 1.50
CA TYR A 31 39.70 13.34 2.12
C TYR A 31 38.66 14.45 2.19
N SER A 32 38.69 15.10 3.35
CA SER A 32 37.71 15.98 3.97
C SER A 32 37.61 17.36 3.33
N ILE A 33 36.39 17.87 3.42
CA ILE A 33 35.90 19.20 3.09
C ILE A 33 36.66 20.26 3.90
N ASP A 34 37.23 21.24 3.20
CA ASP A 34 37.30 22.61 3.70
C ASP A 34 37.18 23.57 2.51
N ASN A 35 36.16 24.41 2.58
CA ASN A 35 35.84 25.56 1.72
C ASN A 35 35.29 25.22 0.32
N ILE A 36 34.02 25.55 0.09
CA ILE A 36 33.63 26.67 -0.78
C ILE A 36 32.17 27.05 -0.48
N GLU A 37 32.01 28.26 0.03
CA GLU A 37 30.74 28.98 0.12
C GLU A 37 30.30 29.49 -1.27
N GLY A 38 29.01 29.32 -1.58
CA GLY A 38 28.18 30.39 -2.17
C GLY A 38 28.06 30.48 -3.70
N ALA A 39 26.89 30.08 -4.21
CA ALA A 39 25.97 30.82 -5.11
C ALA A 39 25.13 29.82 -5.95
N GLY A 40 23.81 29.86 -6.08
CA GLY A 40 22.77 30.74 -5.55
C GLY A 40 21.50 30.52 -6.39
N HIS A 41 20.38 30.21 -5.75
CA HIS A 41 19.03 30.65 -6.17
C HIS A 41 18.16 30.73 -4.92
N PHE A 42 17.56 31.89 -4.70
CA PHE A 42 16.84 32.30 -3.50
C PHE A 42 15.59 31.43 -3.25
N LYS A 43 15.67 30.47 -2.32
CA LYS A 43 14.54 30.12 -1.45
C LYS A 43 14.78 30.87 -0.16
N ASN A 44 13.91 31.81 0.19
CA ASN A 44 14.05 32.61 1.40
C ASN A 44 13.99 31.68 2.63
N PRO A 45 15.11 31.39 3.32
CA PRO A 45 15.14 30.39 4.40
C PRO A 45 14.36 30.88 5.62
N ILE A 46 14.17 32.19 5.75
CA ILE A 46 13.34 32.79 6.80
C ILE A 46 11.86 32.58 6.48
N ALA A 47 11.45 32.69 5.21
CA ALA A 47 10.06 32.40 4.81
C ALA A 47 9.72 30.92 4.95
N LEU A 48 10.65 30.01 4.60
CA LEU A 48 10.46 28.57 4.81
C LEU A 48 10.43 28.20 6.30
N LYS A 49 11.32 28.80 7.11
CA LYS A 49 11.32 28.59 8.57
C LYS A 49 10.11 29.21 9.25
N GLN A 50 9.59 30.32 8.74
CA GLN A 50 8.38 30.96 9.25
C GLN A 50 7.11 30.17 8.83
N ILE A 51 7.06 29.64 7.60
CA ILE A 51 6.00 28.73 7.13
C ILE A 51 6.06 27.39 7.87
N SER A 52 7.25 26.83 8.12
CA SER A 52 7.38 25.60 8.92
C SER A 52 6.97 25.85 10.36
N GLN A 53 7.35 26.98 10.98
CA GLN A 53 6.91 27.33 12.34
C GLN A 53 5.41 27.60 12.45
N GLU A 54 4.78 28.25 11.45
CA GLU A 54 3.33 28.43 11.40
C GLU A 54 2.60 27.10 11.18
N LYS A 55 3.10 26.23 10.30
CA LYS A 55 2.44 24.94 9.99
C LYS A 55 2.72 23.83 11.01
N THR A 56 3.84 23.86 11.74
CA THR A 56 4.04 22.97 12.90
C THR A 56 3.05 23.29 14.02
N ALA A 57 2.60 24.54 14.14
CA ALA A 57 1.53 24.90 15.08
C ALA A 57 0.16 24.30 14.68
N ASP A 58 -0.03 23.94 13.41
CA ASP A 58 -1.25 23.27 12.92
C ASP A 58 -1.24 21.75 13.16
N LEU A 59 -0.05 21.15 13.42
CA LEU A 59 0.10 19.71 13.68
C LEU A 59 -0.29 19.32 15.11
N MET A 60 0.06 20.16 16.07
CA MET A 60 -0.18 19.91 17.49
C MET A 60 -1.66 19.70 17.85
N PRO A 61 -2.61 20.51 17.32
CA PRO A 61 -4.04 20.26 17.52
C PRO A 61 -4.49 18.90 16.98
N LEU A 62 -3.98 18.47 15.82
CA LEU A 62 -4.32 17.16 15.24
C LEU A 62 -3.78 16.01 16.10
N MET A 63 -2.56 16.15 16.63
CA MET A 63 -1.97 15.17 17.56
C MET A 63 -2.79 15.04 18.84
N GLN A 64 -3.27 16.16 19.40
CA GLN A 64 -4.16 16.16 20.55
C GLN A 64 -5.52 15.52 20.22
N GLU A 65 -6.03 15.77 19.01
CA GLU A 65 -7.28 15.21 18.52
C GLU A 65 -7.21 13.70 18.34
N PHE A 66 -6.09 13.13 17.85
CA PHE A 66 -5.93 11.67 17.74
C PHE A 66 -5.99 10.95 19.08
N ILE A 67 -5.37 11.53 20.11
CA ILE A 67 -5.45 10.95 21.46
C ILE A 67 -6.90 10.97 21.96
N GLY A 68 -7.62 12.07 21.76
CA GLY A 68 -8.99 12.17 22.25
C GLY A 68 -10.03 11.39 21.45
N SER A 69 -9.97 11.43 20.12
CA SER A 69 -10.88 10.68 19.24
C SER A 69 -10.75 9.17 19.41
N SER A 70 -9.54 8.66 19.72
CA SER A 70 -9.37 7.24 20.06
C SER A 70 -10.22 6.82 21.26
N GLY A 71 -10.35 7.69 22.27
CA GLY A 71 -11.21 7.48 23.44
C GLY A 71 -12.69 7.46 23.09
N THR A 72 -13.14 8.35 22.20
CA THR A 72 -14.55 8.39 21.75
C THR A 72 -14.92 7.14 20.97
N ILE A 73 -14.06 6.66 20.06
CA ILE A 73 -14.30 5.44 19.27
C ILE A 73 -14.49 4.24 20.19
N VAL A 74 -13.56 4.03 21.13
CA VAL A 74 -13.63 2.92 22.10
C VAL A 74 -14.88 3.03 22.97
N LEU A 75 -15.23 4.25 23.40
CA LEU A 75 -16.46 4.49 24.17
C LEU A 75 -17.71 4.13 23.36
N ASN A 76 -17.79 4.51 22.10
CA ASN A 76 -18.93 4.20 21.24
C ASN A 76 -19.08 2.70 20.99
N VAL A 77 -17.95 1.99 20.79
CA VAL A 77 -17.92 0.52 20.76
C VAL A 77 -18.52 -0.07 22.03
N ARG A 78 -18.06 0.39 23.20
CA ARG A 78 -18.59 -0.08 24.48
C ARG A 78 -20.08 0.19 24.65
N LEU A 79 -20.56 1.35 24.20
CA LEU A 79 -21.98 1.70 24.26
C LEU A 79 -22.85 0.92 23.26
N ASN A 80 -22.28 -0.08 22.57
CA ASN A 80 -22.90 -0.84 21.48
C ASN A 80 -23.41 0.06 20.35
N ASN A 81 -22.73 1.19 20.15
CA ASN A 81 -23.02 2.14 19.08
C ASN A 81 -21.96 2.03 17.99
N VAL A 82 -21.97 0.88 17.31
CA VAL A 82 -21.00 0.54 16.28
C VAL A 82 -21.08 1.51 15.09
N GLU A 83 -22.27 2.02 14.77
CA GLU A 83 -22.47 3.00 13.71
C GLU A 83 -21.71 4.30 13.99
N ASP A 84 -21.89 4.90 15.18
CA ASP A 84 -21.15 6.10 15.57
C ASP A 84 -19.64 5.81 15.72
N ALA A 85 -19.25 4.62 16.20
CA ALA A 85 -17.84 4.23 16.25
C ALA A 85 -17.18 4.12 14.86
N GLN A 86 -17.93 3.65 13.86
CA GLN A 86 -17.46 3.61 12.47
C GLN A 86 -17.34 5.02 11.88
N GLU A 87 -18.29 5.90 12.14
CA GLU A 87 -18.23 7.30 11.70
C GLU A 87 -17.01 8.01 12.29
N ASP A 88 -16.79 7.89 13.61
CA ASP A 88 -15.64 8.45 14.29
C ASP A 88 -14.31 7.87 13.77
N LEU A 89 -14.27 6.56 13.48
CA LEU A 89 -13.10 5.89 12.90
C LEU A 89 -12.80 6.39 11.48
N GLU A 90 -13.82 6.69 10.68
CA GLU A 90 -13.63 7.29 9.37
C GLU A 90 -13.08 8.72 9.48
N GLU A 91 -13.60 9.52 10.42
CA GLU A 91 -13.09 10.86 10.68
C GLU A 91 -11.63 10.80 11.14
N TYR A 92 -11.29 9.90 12.06
CA TYR A 92 -9.93 9.63 12.49
C TYR A 92 -9.03 9.27 11.31
N ARG A 93 -9.48 8.37 10.42
CA ARG A 93 -8.72 7.95 9.24
C ARG A 93 -8.46 9.12 8.27
N ARG A 94 -9.45 10.00 8.08
CA ARG A 94 -9.29 11.20 7.23
C ARG A 94 -8.28 12.16 7.86
N ALA A 95 -8.39 12.41 9.17
CA ALA A 95 -7.44 13.24 9.92
C ALA A 95 -6.01 12.66 9.85
N ALA A 96 -5.86 11.34 10.01
CA ALA A 96 -4.56 10.65 9.95
C ALA A 96 -3.90 10.80 8.57
N LYS A 97 -4.67 10.67 7.48
CA LYS A 97 -4.16 10.92 6.11
C LYS A 97 -3.76 12.38 5.90
N GLN A 98 -4.54 13.32 6.44
CA GLN A 98 -4.21 14.74 6.34
C GLN A 98 -2.91 15.04 7.09
N PHE A 99 -2.77 14.50 8.30
CA PHE A 99 -1.57 14.63 9.13
C PHE A 99 -0.33 14.03 8.44
N ASP A 100 -0.44 12.82 7.89
CA ASP A 100 0.63 12.15 7.13
C ASP A 100 1.14 13.02 5.97
N ASN A 101 0.21 13.55 5.17
CA ASN A 101 0.54 14.48 4.08
C ASN A 101 1.21 15.77 4.58
N MET A 102 0.82 16.30 5.75
CA MET A 102 1.46 17.49 6.31
C MET A 102 2.88 17.21 6.78
N VAL A 103 3.11 16.09 7.49
CA VAL A 103 4.45 15.69 7.96
C VAL A 103 5.40 15.50 6.78
N ILE A 104 4.94 14.84 5.71
CA ILE A 104 5.72 14.64 4.47
C ILE A 104 6.01 15.97 3.77
N ASN A 105 5.00 16.83 3.57
CA ASN A 105 5.17 18.11 2.87
C ASN A 105 6.05 19.11 3.64
N LEU A 106 6.16 18.96 4.96
CA LEU A 106 6.97 19.81 5.84
C LEU A 106 8.39 19.27 6.04
N ASP A 107 8.73 18.12 5.43
CA ASP A 107 10.04 17.47 5.56
C ASP A 107 10.41 17.19 7.03
N MET A 108 9.41 16.75 7.82
CA MET A 108 9.55 16.45 9.26
C MET A 108 9.73 14.95 9.53
N SER A 109 10.14 14.20 8.51
CA SER A 109 10.36 12.73 8.51
C SER A 109 11.41 12.25 9.52
N GLU A 110 12.27 13.13 10.02
CA GLU A 110 13.30 12.81 11.03
C GLU A 110 12.98 13.31 12.45
N SER A 111 11.74 13.75 12.71
CA SER A 111 11.35 14.37 13.98
C SER A 111 10.53 13.44 14.88
N GLU A 112 10.36 13.81 16.16
CA GLU A 112 9.44 13.18 17.11
C GLU A 112 7.99 13.14 16.60
N ILE A 113 7.64 14.01 15.64
CA ILE A 113 6.34 14.02 14.96
C ILE A 113 6.20 12.87 13.96
N ASP A 114 7.29 12.43 13.29
CA ASP A 114 7.24 11.24 12.44
C ASP A 114 7.10 9.96 13.27
N GLU A 115 7.75 9.91 14.44
CA GLU A 115 7.55 8.80 15.39
C GLU A 115 6.09 8.73 15.84
N PHE A 116 5.50 9.87 16.21
CA PHE A 116 4.08 9.95 16.54
C PHE A 116 3.20 9.50 15.36
N ARG A 117 3.48 9.96 14.14
CA ARG A 117 2.76 9.58 12.92
C ARG A 117 2.74 8.06 12.71
N ARG A 118 3.90 7.42 12.86
CA ARG A 118 4.03 5.96 12.74
C ARG A 118 3.24 5.24 13.82
N LYS A 119 3.33 5.69 15.06
CA LYS A 119 2.57 5.12 16.19
C LYS A 119 1.07 5.34 16.05
N ASN A 120 0.66 6.46 15.47
CA ASN A 120 -0.73 6.77 15.17
C ASN A 120 -1.29 5.84 14.09
N ALA A 121 -0.48 5.48 13.09
CA ALA A 121 -0.88 4.50 12.06
C ALA A 121 -1.06 3.08 12.65
N GLU A 122 -0.17 2.66 13.56
CA GLU A 122 -0.34 1.41 14.32
C GLU A 122 -1.63 1.46 15.18
N ASN A 123 -1.88 2.59 15.84
CA ASN A 123 -3.07 2.76 16.68
C ASN A 123 -4.38 2.74 15.88
N LEU A 124 -4.40 3.39 14.70
CA LEU A 124 -5.53 3.36 13.78
C LEU A 124 -5.88 1.92 13.38
N LYS A 125 -4.87 1.11 13.05
CA LYS A 125 -5.09 -0.29 12.70
C LYS A 125 -5.78 -1.06 13.84
N ASN A 126 -5.32 -0.87 15.08
CA ASN A 126 -5.93 -1.53 16.24
C ASN A 126 -7.38 -1.07 16.46
N LEU A 127 -7.69 0.21 16.24
CA LEU A 127 -9.07 0.73 16.31
C LEU A 127 -9.96 0.16 15.19
N GLU A 128 -9.42 -0.02 13.98
CA GLU A 128 -10.12 -0.68 12.88
C GLU A 128 -10.46 -2.13 13.21
N GLU A 129 -9.51 -2.89 13.75
CA GLU A 129 -9.72 -4.28 14.18
C GLU A 129 -10.79 -4.34 15.29
N LEU A 130 -10.67 -3.49 16.31
CA LEU A 130 -11.64 -3.39 17.40
C LEU A 130 -13.07 -3.13 16.91
N VAL A 131 -13.28 -2.11 16.08
CA VAL A 131 -14.63 -1.73 15.61
C VAL A 131 -15.25 -2.87 14.79
N ASN A 132 -14.46 -3.51 13.92
CA ASN A 132 -14.95 -4.62 13.09
C ASN A 132 -15.31 -5.85 13.93
N ASP A 133 -14.45 -6.21 14.88
CA ASP A 133 -14.67 -7.38 15.73
C ASP A 133 -15.80 -7.18 16.73
N SER A 134 -15.97 -5.94 17.21
CA SER A 134 -17.11 -5.57 18.06
C SER A 134 -18.43 -5.63 17.28
N ALA A 135 -18.42 -5.22 16.00
CA ALA A 135 -19.56 -5.36 15.12
C ALA A 135 -19.94 -6.84 14.93
N ALA A 136 -18.95 -7.71 14.70
CA ALA A 136 -19.16 -9.15 14.59
C ALA A 136 -19.69 -9.76 15.91
N PHE A 137 -19.25 -9.24 17.06
CA PHE A 137 -19.72 -9.70 18.36
C PHE A 137 -21.18 -9.30 18.60
N GLU A 138 -21.57 -8.11 18.17
CA GLU A 138 -22.97 -7.66 18.25
C GLU A 138 -23.88 -8.40 17.26
N GLU A 139 -23.38 -8.72 16.06
CA GLU A 139 -24.10 -9.59 15.13
C GLU A 139 -24.36 -10.98 15.75
N LEU A 140 -23.37 -11.54 16.45
CA LEU A 140 -23.55 -12.78 17.22
C LEU A 140 -24.63 -12.65 18.30
N ASN A 141 -24.69 -11.53 19.02
CA ASN A 141 -25.73 -11.26 20.00
C ASN A 141 -27.12 -11.25 19.36
N HIS A 142 -27.26 -10.60 18.20
CA HIS A 142 -28.51 -10.58 17.45
C HIS A 142 -28.93 -11.98 16.94
N LEU A 143 -27.98 -12.73 16.38
CA LEU A 143 -28.21 -14.11 15.93
C LEU A 143 -28.60 -15.04 17.09
N GLU A 144 -28.01 -14.83 18.27
CA GLU A 144 -28.36 -15.58 19.47
C GLU A 144 -29.85 -15.39 19.81
N ILE A 145 -30.34 -14.15 19.82
CA ILE A 145 -31.76 -13.83 20.09
C ILE A 145 -32.66 -14.53 19.07
N GLN A 146 -32.32 -14.43 17.78
CA GLN A 146 -33.08 -15.07 16.71
C GLN A 146 -33.15 -16.60 16.88
N TYR A 147 -32.02 -17.25 17.18
CA TYR A 147 -31.96 -18.70 17.28
C TYR A 147 -32.58 -19.24 18.58
N GLN A 148 -32.62 -18.41 19.63
CA GLN A 148 -33.43 -18.63 20.82
C GLN A 148 -34.92 -18.75 20.45
N ASP A 149 -35.44 -17.81 19.65
CA ASP A 149 -36.83 -17.80 19.19
C ASP A 149 -37.16 -18.98 18.26
N GLU A 150 -36.20 -19.40 17.43
CA GLU A 150 -36.32 -20.56 16.54
C GLU A 150 -36.23 -21.91 17.27
N ASN A 151 -35.85 -21.92 18.56
CA ASN A 151 -35.62 -23.12 19.38
C ASN A 151 -34.70 -24.15 18.69
N ASN A 152 -33.61 -23.67 18.09
CA ASN A 152 -32.66 -24.52 17.36
C ASN A 152 -31.36 -24.70 18.17
N PRO A 153 -31.23 -25.78 18.97
CA PRO A 153 -30.11 -25.93 19.90
C PRO A 153 -28.76 -26.07 19.19
N GLY A 154 -28.71 -26.67 17.99
CA GLY A 154 -27.47 -26.79 17.20
C GLY A 154 -26.90 -25.43 16.80
N LYS A 155 -27.77 -24.50 16.38
CA LYS A 155 -27.36 -23.12 16.08
C LYS A 155 -26.89 -22.38 17.33
N MET A 156 -27.56 -22.56 18.47
CA MET A 156 -27.13 -21.95 19.75
C MET A 156 -25.75 -22.43 20.20
N TYR A 157 -25.44 -23.70 19.99
CA TYR A 157 -24.10 -24.21 20.22
C TYR A 157 -23.06 -23.54 19.32
N SER A 158 -23.33 -23.37 18.02
CA SER A 158 -22.42 -22.67 17.11
C SER A 158 -22.11 -21.25 17.58
N ILE A 159 -23.15 -20.49 17.93
CA ILE A 159 -23.03 -19.10 18.44
C ILE A 159 -22.16 -19.02 19.70
N ALA A 160 -22.32 -19.96 20.64
CA ALA A 160 -21.51 -19.99 21.85
C ALA A 160 -20.02 -20.19 21.59
N TYR A 161 -19.65 -21.02 20.62
CA TYR A 161 -18.25 -21.24 20.31
C TYR A 161 -17.64 -20.11 19.49
N GLU A 162 -18.41 -19.54 18.56
CA GLU A 162 -17.99 -18.37 17.79
C GLU A 162 -17.73 -17.17 18.69
N GLY A 163 -18.62 -16.94 19.68
CA GLY A 163 -18.41 -15.93 20.70
C GLY A 163 -17.13 -16.15 21.52
N GLU A 164 -16.72 -17.41 21.77
CA GLU A 164 -15.47 -17.71 22.50
C GLU A 164 -14.22 -17.45 21.66
N ALA A 165 -14.28 -17.72 20.36
CA ALA A 165 -13.20 -17.39 19.43
C ALA A 165 -13.03 -15.88 19.30
N LEU A 166 -14.13 -15.16 19.12
CA LEU A 166 -14.15 -13.71 18.99
C LEU A 166 -13.71 -13.01 20.29
N ARG A 167 -14.18 -13.47 21.46
CA ARG A 167 -13.69 -13.01 22.77
C ARG A 167 -12.17 -13.09 22.88
N LYS A 168 -11.56 -14.22 22.48
CA LYS A 168 -10.10 -14.39 22.53
C LYS A 168 -9.37 -13.47 21.56
N LYS A 169 -9.97 -13.20 20.40
CA LYS A 169 -9.42 -12.28 19.40
C LYS A 169 -9.42 -10.85 19.92
N ILE A 170 -10.57 -10.36 20.39
CA ILE A 170 -10.71 -9.02 21.00
C ILE A 170 -9.78 -8.85 22.22
N ALA A 171 -9.62 -9.88 23.06
CA ALA A 171 -8.68 -9.83 24.19
C ALA A 171 -7.21 -9.66 23.76
N ARG A 172 -6.82 -10.19 22.59
CA ARG A 172 -5.48 -9.97 22.03
C ARG A 172 -5.35 -8.55 21.49
N GLU A 173 -6.34 -8.10 20.74
CA GLU A 173 -6.40 -6.73 20.20
C GLU A 173 -6.35 -5.68 21.31
N PHE A 174 -6.98 -5.95 22.46
CA PHE A 174 -6.87 -5.10 23.65
C PHE A 174 -5.43 -4.98 24.16
N ALA A 175 -4.68 -6.08 24.22
CA ALA A 175 -3.28 -6.06 24.64
C ALA A 175 -2.41 -5.25 23.66
N ASP A 176 -2.65 -5.39 22.36
CA ASP A 176 -1.92 -4.65 21.32
C ASP A 176 -2.29 -3.16 21.34
N TYR A 177 -3.57 -2.85 21.53
CA TYR A 177 -4.08 -1.48 21.70
C TYR A 177 -3.47 -0.81 22.93
N GLN A 178 -3.45 -1.46 24.09
CA GLN A 178 -2.86 -0.91 25.31
C GLN A 178 -1.38 -0.55 25.12
N ASN A 179 -0.60 -1.45 24.50
CA ASN A 179 0.81 -1.20 24.22
C ASN A 179 1.02 -0.05 23.24
N THR A 180 0.20 0.00 22.18
CA THR A 180 0.30 1.00 21.12
C THR A 180 -0.13 2.38 21.61
N THR A 181 -1.22 2.46 22.37
CA THR A 181 -1.71 3.70 23.00
C THR A 181 -0.70 4.25 23.99
N ALA A 182 -0.06 3.40 24.80
CA ALA A 182 1.01 3.84 25.70
C ALA A 182 2.22 4.39 24.95
N ALA A 183 2.60 3.77 23.82
CA ALA A 183 3.69 4.25 22.99
C ALA A 183 3.33 5.56 22.24
N LEU A 184 2.08 5.70 21.78
CA LEU A 184 1.56 6.91 21.15
C LEU A 184 1.54 8.09 22.15
N ALA A 185 1.05 7.84 23.37
CA ALA A 185 1.06 8.81 24.47
C ALA A 185 2.48 9.29 24.80
N ALA A 186 3.43 8.35 24.95
CA ALA A 186 4.83 8.69 25.21
C ALA A 186 5.46 9.53 24.08
N SER A 187 5.11 9.25 22.82
CA SER A 187 5.55 10.06 21.68
C SER A 187 4.90 11.44 21.64
N GLY A 188 3.66 11.57 22.10
CA GLY A 188 2.96 12.86 22.22
C GLY A 188 3.54 13.73 23.33
N GLU A 189 3.86 13.15 24.48
CA GLU A 189 4.49 13.86 25.60
C GLU A 189 5.85 14.47 25.21
N ALA A 190 6.60 13.82 24.32
CA ALA A 190 7.87 14.33 23.82
C ALA A 190 7.75 15.69 23.09
N VAL A 191 6.55 16.05 22.64
CA VAL A 191 6.25 17.32 21.98
C VAL A 191 5.24 18.19 22.76
N ASP A 192 5.03 17.91 24.06
CA ASP A 192 4.08 18.61 24.95
C ASP A 192 2.58 18.41 24.62
N ILE A 193 2.19 17.25 24.08
CA ILE A 193 0.77 16.84 23.95
C ILE A 193 0.28 16.21 25.27
N ASP A 194 -0.96 16.53 25.66
CA ASP A 194 -1.61 15.95 26.83
C ASP A 194 -2.10 14.52 26.55
N SER A 195 -1.61 13.57 27.33
CA SER A 195 -1.88 12.13 27.22
C SER A 195 -2.97 11.62 28.17
N GLU A 196 -3.60 12.46 29.01
CA GLU A 196 -4.61 12.02 29.99
C GLU A 196 -5.77 11.23 29.35
N GLN A 197 -6.20 11.60 28.13
CA GLN A 197 -7.29 10.90 27.44
C GLN A 197 -6.88 9.50 26.92
N SER A 198 -5.59 9.21 26.78
CA SER A 198 -5.12 7.86 26.44
C SER A 198 -5.39 6.86 27.57
N GLU A 199 -5.24 7.27 28.83
CA GLU A 199 -5.55 6.40 29.98
C GLU A 199 -7.05 6.09 30.03
N PHE A 200 -7.91 7.09 29.81
CA PHE A 200 -9.35 6.91 29.77
C PHE A 200 -9.78 5.93 28.67
N SER A 201 -9.16 6.01 27.49
CA SER A 201 -9.45 5.09 26.40
C SER A 201 -9.10 3.64 26.72
N VAL A 202 -7.93 3.41 27.34
CA VAL A 202 -7.52 2.06 27.77
C VAL A 202 -8.46 1.51 28.85
N GLU A 203 -8.90 2.35 29.79
CA GLU A 203 -9.89 1.97 30.81
C GLU A 203 -11.25 1.61 30.18
N ALA A 204 -11.73 2.42 29.23
CA ALA A 204 -12.99 2.16 28.54
C ALA A 204 -12.99 0.83 27.77
N PHE A 205 -11.87 0.47 27.13
CA PHE A 205 -11.74 -0.83 26.47
C PHE A 205 -11.62 -1.97 27.49
N ALA A 206 -10.91 -1.78 28.61
CA ALA A 206 -10.88 -2.79 29.67
C ALA A 206 -12.29 -3.11 30.19
N GLU A 207 -13.11 -2.08 30.40
CA GLU A 207 -14.51 -2.26 30.82
C GLU A 207 -15.35 -2.98 29.75
N TYR A 208 -15.15 -2.69 28.46
CA TYR A 208 -15.80 -3.43 27.37
C TYR A 208 -15.39 -4.91 27.33
N MET A 209 -14.11 -5.21 27.60
CA MET A 209 -13.63 -6.58 27.68
C MET A 209 -14.32 -7.35 28.82
N ASP A 210 -14.45 -6.73 30.00
CA ASP A 210 -15.19 -7.32 31.12
C ASP A 210 -16.65 -7.63 30.76
N GLU A 211 -17.31 -6.74 30.00
CA GLU A 211 -18.68 -6.95 29.50
C GLU A 211 -18.75 -8.14 28.53
N ILE A 212 -17.83 -8.25 27.56
CA ILE A 212 -17.75 -9.39 26.64
C ILE A 212 -17.50 -10.70 27.43
N GLU A 213 -16.60 -10.69 28.40
CA GLU A 213 -16.30 -11.87 29.23
C GLU A 213 -17.55 -12.36 29.96
N GLN A 214 -18.31 -11.44 30.56
CA GLN A 214 -19.55 -11.78 31.25
C GLN A 214 -20.60 -12.36 30.29
N ILE A 215 -20.85 -11.69 29.16
CA ILE A 215 -21.82 -12.15 28.14
C ILE A 215 -21.45 -13.56 27.68
N GLN A 216 -20.16 -13.79 27.43
CA GLN A 216 -19.68 -15.06 26.93
C GLN A 216 -19.74 -16.17 27.98
N GLU A 217 -19.47 -15.87 29.26
CA GLU A 217 -19.66 -16.82 30.35
C GLU A 217 -21.14 -17.24 30.48
N GLU A 218 -22.06 -16.28 30.44
CA GLU A 218 -23.51 -16.55 30.47
C GLU A 218 -23.96 -17.39 29.26
N ARG A 219 -23.44 -17.08 28.07
CA ARG A 219 -23.70 -17.84 26.83
C ARG A 219 -23.26 -19.30 26.95
N LEU A 220 -22.04 -19.54 27.44
CA LEU A 220 -21.51 -20.90 27.66
C LEU A 220 -22.30 -21.67 28.72
N GLN A 221 -22.73 -21.00 29.79
CA GLN A 221 -23.59 -21.62 30.81
C GLN A 221 -24.93 -22.07 30.21
N ARG A 222 -25.62 -21.20 29.46
CA ARG A 222 -26.88 -21.54 28.78
C ARG A 222 -26.73 -22.75 27.84
N VAL A 223 -25.67 -22.77 27.05
CA VAL A 223 -25.38 -23.87 26.13
C VAL A 223 -25.05 -25.17 26.86
N SER A 224 -24.36 -25.10 28.01
CA SER A 224 -24.05 -26.29 28.82
C SER A 224 -25.30 -26.97 29.42
N GLU A 225 -26.40 -26.23 29.59
CA GLU A 225 -27.69 -26.75 30.06
C GLU A 225 -28.54 -27.35 28.92
N ILE A 226 -28.25 -26.99 27.67
CA ILE A 226 -28.91 -27.54 26.48
C ILE A 226 -28.32 -28.92 26.18
N HIS A 227 -29.09 -29.99 26.39
CA HIS A 227 -28.70 -31.33 25.94
C HIS A 227 -28.93 -31.45 24.43
N ILE A 228 -27.88 -31.26 23.62
CA ILE A 228 -27.93 -31.69 22.21
C ILE A 228 -27.75 -33.21 22.20
N GLU A 229 -28.82 -33.93 21.86
CA GLU A 229 -28.66 -35.24 21.25
C GLU A 229 -28.12 -35.02 19.83
N PHE A 230 -26.81 -35.15 19.65
CA PHE A 230 -26.26 -35.35 18.32
C PHE A 230 -26.87 -36.66 17.83
N GLN A 231 -27.77 -36.58 16.86
CA GLN A 231 -28.14 -37.80 16.16
C GLN A 231 -26.84 -38.32 15.54
N GLU A 232 -26.44 -39.55 15.84
CA GLU A 232 -25.25 -40.22 15.28
C GLU A 232 -25.35 -40.42 13.74
N GLU A 233 -26.19 -39.63 13.07
CA GLU A 233 -26.38 -39.57 11.63
C GLU A 233 -25.26 -38.81 10.94
N LEU A 234 -24.54 -37.87 11.59
CA LEU A 234 -23.40 -37.20 10.97
C LEU A 234 -22.21 -37.16 11.93
N THR A 235 -21.10 -37.75 11.51
CA THR A 235 -19.86 -37.81 12.30
C THR A 235 -18.79 -36.93 11.66
N LEU A 236 -17.83 -36.47 12.45
CA LEU A 236 -16.63 -35.78 12.00
C LEU A 236 -15.44 -36.22 12.85
N GLU A 237 -14.32 -36.45 12.18
CA GLU A 237 -13.01 -36.73 12.73
C GLU A 237 -11.98 -35.91 11.95
N ILE A 238 -11.00 -35.35 12.65
CA ILE A 238 -9.93 -34.54 12.05
C ILE A 238 -8.60 -35.22 12.35
N ASP A 239 -7.88 -35.62 11.30
CA ASP A 239 -6.59 -36.30 11.41
C ASP A 239 -5.58 -35.78 10.36
N PRO A 240 -4.38 -35.33 10.79
CA PRO A 240 -3.95 -35.12 12.18
C PRO A 240 -4.71 -33.98 12.87
N SER A 241 -4.88 -34.06 14.19
CA SER A 241 -5.54 -33.02 15.01
C SER A 241 -4.72 -31.74 15.17
N SER A 242 -3.54 -31.67 14.56
CA SER A 242 -2.70 -30.49 14.55
C SER A 242 -1.82 -30.44 13.31
N GLY A 243 -1.42 -29.24 12.90
CA GLY A 243 -0.49 -29.04 11.80
C GLY A 243 0.19 -27.68 11.81
N ILE A 244 1.16 -27.52 10.93
CA ILE A 244 1.91 -26.29 10.69
C ILE A 244 1.65 -25.76 9.27
N TYR A 245 2.24 -24.61 8.94
CA TYR A 245 2.13 -24.03 7.60
C TYR A 245 2.46 -25.04 6.49
N GLY A 246 1.53 -25.21 5.54
CA GLY A 246 1.64 -26.11 4.39
C GLY A 246 1.18 -27.54 4.65
N ASP A 247 0.87 -27.91 5.89
CA ASP A 247 0.32 -29.24 6.17
C ASP A 247 -1.09 -29.39 5.60
N THR A 248 -1.44 -30.63 5.28
CA THR A 248 -2.81 -31.01 4.92
C THR A 248 -3.39 -31.87 6.02
N ILE A 249 -4.46 -31.39 6.64
CA ILE A 249 -5.27 -32.11 7.61
C ILE A 249 -6.49 -32.68 6.89
N ASN A 250 -6.98 -33.85 7.29
CA ASN A 250 -8.19 -34.42 6.70
C ASN A 250 -9.35 -34.33 7.69
N ALA A 251 -10.42 -33.65 7.28
CA ALA A 251 -11.73 -33.77 7.90
C ALA A 251 -12.48 -34.92 7.23
N THR A 252 -12.76 -35.99 7.98
CA THR A 252 -13.44 -37.19 7.51
C THR A 252 -14.65 -37.49 8.36
N GLY A 253 -15.68 -38.07 7.75
CA GLY A 253 -16.84 -38.49 8.50
C GLY A 253 -17.80 -39.32 7.68
N ILE A 254 -18.88 -39.73 8.33
CA ILE A 254 -19.92 -40.60 7.78
C ILE A 254 -21.27 -39.96 8.04
N TYR A 255 -22.09 -39.92 7.00
CA TYR A 255 -23.52 -39.61 7.08
C TYR A 255 -24.34 -40.90 7.09
N SER A 256 -24.80 -41.31 8.28
CA SER A 256 -25.51 -42.55 8.60
C SER A 256 -27.02 -42.32 8.77
N ARG A 257 -27.70 -41.83 7.72
CA ARG A 257 -29.17 -41.76 7.72
C ARG A 257 -29.79 -43.08 7.23
N THR A 258 -30.88 -43.50 7.85
CA THR A 258 -31.64 -44.68 7.41
C THR A 258 -32.38 -44.39 6.09
N GLY A 259 -31.93 -44.98 4.98
CA GLY A 259 -32.53 -44.84 3.64
C GLY A 259 -31.50 -44.95 2.51
N GLU A 260 -31.93 -44.86 1.25
CA GLU A 260 -31.00 -44.67 0.12
C GLU A 260 -30.39 -43.27 0.22
N ILE A 261 -29.08 -43.18 0.49
CA ILE A 261 -28.33 -41.93 0.43
C ILE A 261 -28.11 -41.63 -1.05
N SER A 262 -28.73 -40.56 -1.56
CA SER A 262 -28.43 -40.07 -2.91
C SER A 262 -26.94 -39.70 -3.00
N SER A 263 -26.21 -40.38 -3.90
CA SER A 263 -24.84 -40.01 -4.26
C SER A 263 -24.76 -38.51 -4.55
N GLY A 264 -23.77 -37.82 -3.98
CA GLY A 264 -23.56 -36.40 -4.27
C GLY A 264 -24.26 -35.42 -3.32
N LYS A 265 -24.80 -35.87 -2.19
CA LYS A 265 -25.31 -34.96 -1.14
C LYS A 265 -24.17 -34.00 -0.69
N PRO A 266 -24.41 -32.67 -0.70
CA PRO A 266 -23.38 -31.70 -0.34
C PRO A 266 -23.11 -31.74 1.16
N VAL A 267 -21.84 -31.78 1.53
CA VAL A 267 -21.34 -31.66 2.90
C VAL A 267 -20.53 -30.38 2.98
N THR A 268 -21.00 -29.43 3.78
CA THR A 268 -20.27 -28.18 3.99
C THR A 268 -19.41 -28.31 5.24
N LEU A 269 -18.10 -28.05 5.12
CA LEU A 269 -17.19 -27.92 6.25
C LEU A 269 -17.14 -26.45 6.67
N TYR A 270 -17.36 -26.22 7.96
CA TYR A 270 -17.16 -24.94 8.61
C TYR A 270 -15.91 -25.01 9.47
N ILE A 271 -15.08 -23.96 9.42
CA ILE A 271 -13.94 -23.75 10.32
C ILE A 271 -14.13 -22.37 10.94
N ASP A 272 -14.11 -22.31 12.27
CA ASP A 272 -14.37 -21.08 13.04
C ASP A 272 -15.65 -20.37 12.54
N SER A 273 -16.73 -21.15 12.38
CA SER A 273 -18.03 -20.74 11.85
C SER A 273 -18.08 -20.20 10.41
N SER A 274 -16.94 -20.05 9.74
CA SER A 274 -16.89 -19.67 8.33
C SER A 274 -16.97 -20.89 7.43
N GLU A 275 -17.75 -20.79 6.34
CA GLU A 275 -17.75 -21.84 5.32
C GLU A 275 -16.35 -21.98 4.72
N TYR A 276 -15.72 -23.13 4.94
CA TYR A 276 -14.42 -23.43 4.38
C TYR A 276 -14.54 -23.99 2.96
N THR A 277 -15.37 -25.02 2.80
CA THR A 277 -15.58 -25.66 1.50
C THR A 277 -16.81 -26.57 1.49
N VAL A 278 -17.31 -26.87 0.30
CA VAL A 278 -18.38 -27.85 0.07
C VAL A 278 -17.80 -29.06 -0.64
N SER A 279 -18.02 -30.24 -0.08
CA SER A 279 -17.70 -31.54 -0.68
C SER A 279 -18.98 -32.36 -0.85
N SER A 280 -18.86 -33.62 -1.27
CA SER A 280 -20.00 -34.51 -1.40
C SER A 280 -19.74 -35.88 -0.80
N CYS A 281 -20.79 -36.46 -0.20
CA CYS A 281 -20.75 -37.84 0.28
C CYS A 281 -20.68 -38.83 -0.89
N ASN A 282 -19.93 -39.91 -0.69
CA ASN A 282 -19.97 -41.07 -1.57
C ASN A 282 -21.27 -41.90 -1.35
N LEU A 283 -21.40 -43.01 -2.09
CA LEU A 283 -22.56 -43.92 -1.99
C LEU A 283 -22.72 -44.61 -0.63
N THR A 284 -21.66 -44.66 0.20
CA THR A 284 -21.70 -45.21 1.55
C THR A 284 -21.90 -44.14 2.63
N GLY A 285 -22.10 -42.87 2.22
CA GLY A 285 -22.27 -41.75 3.13
C GLY A 285 -20.96 -41.17 3.67
N GLU A 286 -19.81 -41.73 3.31
CA GLU A 286 -18.51 -41.23 3.74
C GLU A 286 -18.12 -39.98 2.95
N TYR A 287 -17.45 -39.05 3.62
CA TYR A 287 -16.88 -37.87 2.99
C TYR A 287 -15.46 -37.61 3.53
N LYS A 288 -14.66 -36.93 2.70
CA LYS A 288 -13.31 -36.51 3.03
C LYS A 288 -13.05 -35.13 2.47
N ILE A 289 -12.57 -34.23 3.32
CA ILE A 289 -12.31 -32.83 2.99
C ILE A 289 -10.88 -32.51 3.43
N PRO A 290 -9.96 -32.26 2.48
CA PRO A 290 -8.60 -31.83 2.81
C PRO A 290 -8.60 -30.35 3.22
N ILE A 291 -8.05 -30.06 4.39
CA ILE A 291 -7.81 -28.72 4.92
C ILE A 291 -6.32 -28.43 4.72
N THR A 292 -5.97 -27.48 3.86
CA THR A 292 -4.57 -27.06 3.68
C THR A 292 -4.29 -25.83 4.53
N ILE A 293 -3.36 -25.94 5.47
CA ILE A 293 -2.96 -24.84 6.35
C ILE A 293 -2.11 -23.87 5.54
N LYS A 294 -2.68 -22.72 5.15
CA LYS A 294 -1.94 -21.65 4.46
C LYS A 294 -2.25 -20.28 5.06
N LYS A 295 -3.55 -19.95 5.12
CA LYS A 295 -4.09 -18.72 5.70
C LYS A 295 -5.03 -19.09 6.84
N MET A 296 -4.45 -19.54 7.93
CA MET A 296 -5.11 -19.83 9.20
C MET A 296 -4.17 -19.34 10.29
N TYR A 297 -4.65 -18.47 11.17
CA TYR A 297 -3.85 -17.95 12.27
C TYR A 297 -3.38 -19.10 13.19
N ALA A 298 -2.26 -18.92 13.88
CA ALA A 298 -1.83 -19.92 14.86
C ALA A 298 -2.79 -19.97 16.05
N GLY A 299 -3.25 -21.17 16.44
CA GLY A 299 -4.21 -21.34 17.52
C GLY A 299 -5.01 -22.62 17.43
N THR A 300 -6.02 -22.73 18.30
CA THR A 300 -7.02 -23.80 18.21
C THR A 300 -8.18 -23.32 17.35
N HIS A 301 -8.48 -24.06 16.30
CA HIS A 301 -9.62 -23.88 15.43
C HIS A 301 -10.69 -24.93 15.73
N LEU A 302 -11.93 -24.60 15.42
CA LEU A 302 -13.06 -25.48 15.59
C LEU A 302 -13.65 -25.82 14.22
N ALA A 303 -13.79 -27.11 13.92
CA ALA A 303 -14.42 -27.54 12.70
C ALA A 303 -15.69 -28.36 12.97
N TYR A 304 -16.70 -28.16 12.13
CA TYR A 304 -17.89 -29.00 12.09
C TYR A 304 -18.38 -29.11 10.65
N THR A 305 -19.18 -30.15 10.38
CA THR A 305 -19.78 -30.36 9.08
C THR A 305 -21.28 -30.30 9.16
N ARG A 306 -21.89 -29.88 8.05
CA ARG A 306 -23.34 -29.76 7.92
C ARG A 306 -23.82 -30.41 6.63
N ILE A 307 -24.93 -31.14 6.74
CA ILE A 307 -25.74 -31.61 5.61
C ILE A 307 -27.18 -31.22 5.87
N ASP A 308 -27.74 -30.33 5.05
CA ASP A 308 -29.07 -29.76 5.27
C ASP A 308 -29.17 -29.15 6.70
N ASP A 309 -30.02 -29.70 7.57
CA ASP A 309 -30.19 -29.30 8.98
C ASP A 309 -29.47 -30.23 9.99
N VAL A 310 -28.65 -31.17 9.51
CA VAL A 310 -27.92 -32.13 10.35
C VAL A 310 -26.48 -31.67 10.54
N PHE A 311 -26.01 -31.67 11.79
CA PHE A 311 -24.69 -31.22 12.19
C PHE A 311 -23.86 -32.37 12.75
N SER A 312 -22.56 -32.38 12.44
CA SER A 312 -21.61 -33.23 13.16
C SER A 312 -21.30 -32.66 14.53
N PRO A 313 -20.67 -33.47 15.41
CA PRO A 313 -19.92 -32.91 16.54
C PRO A 313 -18.89 -31.88 16.07
N ILE A 314 -18.62 -30.91 16.94
CA ILE A 314 -17.57 -29.92 16.75
C ILE A 314 -16.25 -30.55 17.19
N ILE A 315 -15.26 -30.56 16.31
CA ILE A 315 -13.94 -31.14 16.56
C ILE A 315 -12.90 -30.03 16.57
N PRO A 316 -12.17 -29.83 17.69
CA PRO A 316 -11.06 -28.90 17.72
C PRO A 316 -9.84 -29.48 17.00
N PHE A 317 -9.10 -28.61 16.31
CA PHE A 317 -7.76 -28.92 15.80
C PHE A 317 -6.83 -27.72 16.01
N SER A 318 -5.53 -27.95 16.07
CA SER A 318 -4.56 -26.90 16.41
C SER A 318 -3.63 -26.58 15.25
N VAL A 319 -3.54 -25.31 14.88
CA VAL A 319 -2.53 -24.80 13.96
C VAL A 319 -1.40 -24.20 14.77
N THR A 320 -0.19 -24.71 14.59
CA THR A 320 0.99 -24.24 15.32
C THR A 320 1.74 -23.22 14.49
N GLY A 321 2.05 -22.08 15.11
CA GLY A 321 2.90 -21.04 14.51
C GLY A 321 4.29 -21.61 14.22
N THR A 322 4.78 -21.39 13.01
CA THR A 322 6.08 -21.93 12.57
C THR A 322 7.04 -20.79 12.32
N ASP A 323 8.31 -20.95 12.70
CA ASP A 323 9.30 -19.90 12.47
C ASP A 323 9.48 -19.63 10.98
N GLY A 324 9.38 -18.35 10.61
CA GLY A 324 9.67 -17.84 9.28
C GLY A 324 11.16 -17.53 9.12
N VAL A 325 11.71 -17.89 7.96
CA VAL A 325 13.04 -17.49 7.52
C VAL A 325 12.87 -16.55 6.32
N LEU A 326 13.20 -15.28 6.55
CA LEU A 326 13.17 -14.23 5.54
C LEU A 326 14.60 -13.89 5.10
N THR A 327 14.87 -14.06 3.82
CA THR A 327 16.17 -13.75 3.20
C THR A 327 16.06 -12.49 2.37
N LEU A 328 17.11 -11.68 2.32
CA LEU A 328 17.19 -10.46 1.53
C LEU A 328 18.52 -10.42 0.78
N ASN A 329 18.43 -10.19 -0.53
CA ASN A 329 19.51 -9.91 -1.45
C ASN A 329 19.27 -8.53 -2.05
N VAL A 330 20.26 -7.65 -1.89
CA VAL A 330 20.20 -6.30 -2.43
C VAL A 330 21.28 -6.13 -3.47
N SER A 331 20.94 -5.51 -4.59
CA SER A 331 21.88 -5.13 -5.63
C SER A 331 21.58 -3.73 -6.14
N MET A 332 22.64 -3.02 -6.53
CA MET A 332 22.55 -1.69 -7.14
C MET A 332 22.98 -1.77 -8.60
N SER A 333 22.15 -1.26 -9.50
CA SER A 333 22.48 -1.10 -10.93
C SER A 333 22.21 0.35 -11.34
N GLY A 334 23.25 1.18 -11.35
CA GLY A 334 23.07 2.61 -11.51
C GLY A 334 22.36 3.21 -10.30
N ASN A 335 21.31 4.00 -10.53
CA ASN A 335 20.43 4.54 -9.49
C ASN A 335 19.29 3.59 -9.10
N THR A 336 19.19 2.39 -9.69
CA THR A 336 18.14 1.42 -9.36
C THR A 336 18.61 0.47 -8.26
N LEU A 337 17.88 0.50 -7.15
CA LEU A 337 17.97 -0.43 -6.02
C LEU A 337 17.03 -1.60 -6.28
N SER A 338 17.59 -2.80 -6.47
CA SER A 338 16.83 -4.04 -6.61
C SER A 338 16.99 -4.87 -5.34
N SER A 339 15.87 -5.09 -4.65
CA SER A 339 15.77 -5.87 -3.41
C SER A 339 14.93 -7.10 -3.68
N SER A 340 15.50 -8.29 -3.46
CA SER A 340 14.80 -9.56 -3.68
C SER A 340 15.08 -10.52 -2.54
N GLY A 341 14.19 -11.48 -2.34
CA GLY A 341 14.32 -12.37 -1.21
C GLY A 341 13.33 -13.51 -1.23
N ARG A 342 13.38 -14.32 -0.18
CA ARG A 342 12.50 -15.46 0.01
C ARG A 342 11.96 -15.52 1.43
N LEU A 343 10.67 -15.80 1.55
CA LEU A 343 10.03 -16.19 2.80
C LEU A 343 9.76 -17.69 2.78
N THR A 344 10.34 -18.40 3.74
CA THR A 344 10.20 -19.85 3.87
C THR A 344 9.96 -20.25 5.32
N THR A 345 9.38 -21.42 5.54
CA THR A 345 9.17 -22.00 6.87
C THR A 345 9.40 -23.51 6.82
N GLU A 346 10.26 -24.06 7.66
CA GLU A 346 10.66 -25.49 7.63
C GLU A 346 10.90 -26.06 6.20
N ALA A 347 11.57 -25.28 5.35
CA ALA A 347 11.85 -25.56 3.93
C ALA A 347 10.63 -25.57 2.97
N ARG A 348 9.48 -25.02 3.40
CA ARG A 348 8.29 -24.75 2.57
C ARG A 348 8.25 -23.28 2.21
N SER A 349 7.86 -22.98 0.97
CA SER A 349 7.67 -21.61 0.50
C SER A 349 6.37 -21.04 1.04
N VAL A 350 6.42 -19.85 1.64
CA VAL A 350 5.22 -19.14 2.05
C VAL A 350 4.68 -18.37 0.85
N ILE A 351 3.47 -18.68 0.41
CA ILE A 351 2.87 -18.18 -0.83
C ILE A 351 1.87 -17.05 -0.54
N GLY A 352 1.92 -15.97 -1.33
CA GLY A 352 1.00 -14.83 -1.25
C GLY A 352 1.11 -13.98 0.01
N ALA A 353 2.16 -14.16 0.82
CA ALA A 353 2.40 -13.42 2.06
C ALA A 353 2.92 -12.00 1.78
N PRO A 354 2.44 -10.98 2.51
CA PRO A 354 2.94 -9.62 2.41
C PRO A 354 4.29 -9.48 3.14
N VAL A 355 5.30 -8.99 2.43
CA VAL A 355 6.62 -8.66 2.98
C VAL A 355 6.84 -7.17 2.82
N THR A 356 7.07 -6.48 3.94
CA THR A 356 7.39 -5.06 3.98
C THR A 356 8.90 -4.87 3.89
N ILE A 357 9.35 -4.12 2.89
CA ILE A 357 10.75 -3.75 2.69
C ILE A 357 10.94 -2.32 3.19
N TYR A 358 11.77 -2.16 4.21
CA TYR A 358 12.22 -0.87 4.73
C TYR A 358 13.53 -0.48 4.07
N ILE A 359 13.59 0.74 3.57
CA ILE A 359 14.76 1.36 2.92
C ILE A 359 15.06 2.64 3.68
N LYS A 360 16.13 2.63 4.46
CA LYS A 360 16.54 3.76 5.30
C LYS A 360 17.85 4.35 4.80
N SER A 361 17.88 5.64 4.50
CA SER A 361 19.12 6.42 4.34
C SER A 361 19.35 7.28 5.58
N SER A 362 20.39 8.13 5.56
CA SER A 362 20.59 9.15 6.60
C SER A 362 19.44 10.16 6.64
N ASP A 363 18.80 10.41 5.48
CA ASP A 363 17.91 11.56 5.28
C ASP A 363 16.45 11.15 4.95
N ASN A 364 16.18 9.84 4.77
CA ASN A 364 14.87 9.36 4.34
C ASN A 364 14.60 7.91 4.79
N GLU A 365 13.35 7.60 5.14
CA GLU A 365 12.89 6.24 5.45
C GLU A 365 11.66 5.93 4.58
N ASN A 366 11.85 5.04 3.61
CA ASN A 366 10.79 4.55 2.74
C ASN A 366 10.43 3.11 3.10
N ASN A 367 9.17 2.73 2.88
CA ASN A 367 8.77 1.34 2.93
C ASN A 367 7.89 0.96 1.73
N ALA A 368 7.89 -0.32 1.39
CA ALA A 368 7.04 -0.87 0.34
C ALA A 368 6.62 -2.30 0.71
N THR A 369 5.34 -2.62 0.53
CA THR A 369 4.83 -3.97 0.74
C THR A 369 4.73 -4.69 -0.60
N VAL A 370 5.39 -5.85 -0.68
CA VAL A 370 5.33 -6.76 -1.84
C VAL A 370 4.82 -8.12 -1.42
N TYR A 371 4.29 -8.90 -2.35
CA TYR A 371 3.74 -10.22 -2.06
C TYR A 371 4.68 -11.31 -2.57
N THR A 372 4.84 -12.37 -1.77
CA THR A 372 5.58 -13.55 -2.18
C THR A 372 4.83 -14.32 -3.27
N ASP A 373 5.54 -14.84 -4.26
CA ASP A 373 4.98 -15.63 -5.34
C ASP A 373 4.72 -17.11 -4.98
N SER A 374 4.47 -17.94 -6.00
CA SER A 374 4.23 -19.40 -5.84
C SER A 374 5.41 -20.19 -5.26
N VAL A 375 6.63 -19.64 -5.29
CA VAL A 375 7.84 -20.24 -4.73
C VAL A 375 8.37 -19.48 -3.51
N GLY A 376 7.59 -18.54 -2.98
CA GLY A 376 7.91 -17.76 -1.79
C GLY A 376 8.93 -16.65 -2.05
N GLU A 377 9.17 -16.31 -3.32
CA GLU A 377 10.08 -15.23 -3.74
C GLU A 377 9.35 -13.90 -3.78
N TYR A 378 10.03 -12.84 -3.38
CA TYR A 378 9.56 -11.46 -3.49
C TYR A 378 10.67 -10.59 -4.11
N SER A 379 10.26 -9.56 -4.84
CA SER A 379 11.18 -8.61 -5.46
C SER A 379 10.58 -7.21 -5.50
N TYR A 380 11.41 -6.22 -5.31
CA TYR A 380 11.06 -4.81 -5.36
C TYR A 380 12.21 -4.02 -5.98
N GLU A 381 11.87 -3.13 -6.91
CA GLU A 381 12.84 -2.25 -7.55
C GLU A 381 12.39 -0.81 -7.38
N THR A 382 13.33 0.06 -7.01
CA THR A 382 13.06 1.49 -6.86
C THR A 382 14.29 2.29 -7.24
N GLU A 383 14.08 3.52 -7.69
CA GLU A 383 15.18 4.45 -7.94
C GLU A 383 15.54 5.19 -6.66
N VAL A 384 16.84 5.26 -6.37
CA VAL A 384 17.38 5.92 -5.17
C VAL A 384 18.41 6.96 -5.55
N GLU A 385 18.49 8.02 -4.75
CA GLU A 385 19.51 9.05 -4.91
C GLU A 385 20.90 8.56 -4.47
N ALA A 386 21.92 9.36 -4.71
CA ALA A 386 23.27 9.04 -4.24
C ALA A 386 23.30 9.10 -2.71
N GLY A 387 23.66 8.00 -2.07
CA GLY A 387 23.64 7.87 -0.62
C GLY A 387 23.97 6.47 -0.15
N GLU A 388 24.03 6.31 1.17
CA GLU A 388 24.09 5.01 1.83
C GLU A 388 22.68 4.62 2.28
N TYR A 389 22.31 3.36 2.01
CA TYR A 389 21.01 2.81 2.32
C TYR A 389 21.16 1.54 3.14
N THR A 390 20.39 1.44 4.22
CA THR A 390 20.15 0.23 4.99
C THR A 390 18.79 -0.34 4.59
N ILE A 391 18.79 -1.53 4.00
CA ILE A 391 17.58 -2.22 3.59
C ILE A 391 17.32 -3.39 4.52
N ARG A 392 16.06 -3.55 4.93
CA ARG A 392 15.57 -4.70 5.70
C ARG A 392 14.20 -5.13 5.17
N SER A 393 13.95 -6.43 5.14
CA SER A 393 12.60 -6.96 4.91
C SER A 393 12.02 -7.50 6.20
N VAL A 394 10.71 -7.34 6.39
CA VAL A 394 9.95 -7.80 7.55
C VAL A 394 8.67 -8.46 7.08
N PHE A 395 8.34 -9.59 7.69
CA PHE A 395 7.06 -10.27 7.57
C PHE A 395 6.37 -10.24 8.94
N SER A 396 5.13 -9.74 8.97
CA SER A 396 4.26 -9.68 10.16
C SER A 396 2.81 -9.65 9.67
N ASP A 397 2.23 -10.84 9.51
CA ASP A 397 0.83 -11.01 9.09
C ASP A 397 0.21 -12.19 9.89
N PRO A 398 -0.71 -11.91 10.83
CA PRO A 398 -1.29 -12.92 11.71
C PRO A 398 -2.23 -13.90 10.99
N VAL A 399 -2.64 -13.61 9.76
CA VAL A 399 -3.46 -14.52 8.94
C VAL A 399 -2.68 -15.79 8.57
N TYR A 400 -1.35 -15.70 8.53
CA TYR A 400 -0.49 -16.84 8.29
C TYR A 400 -0.07 -17.48 9.63
N PRO A 401 -0.01 -18.82 9.70
CA PRO A 401 0.56 -19.53 10.85
C PRO A 401 2.10 -19.53 10.81
N VAL A 402 2.68 -18.40 10.43
CA VAL A 402 4.12 -18.17 10.34
C VAL A 402 4.45 -17.04 11.30
N ASN A 403 5.39 -17.27 12.22
CA ASN A 403 5.81 -16.27 13.18
C ASN A 403 6.49 -15.10 12.48
N ASP A 404 6.35 -13.92 13.05
CA ASP A 404 7.00 -12.69 12.60
C ASP A 404 8.50 -12.91 12.41
N CYS A 405 9.02 -12.47 11.27
CA CYS A 405 10.43 -12.63 10.95
C CYS A 405 10.96 -11.45 10.15
N ARG A 406 12.28 -11.26 10.24
CA ARG A 406 12.98 -10.16 9.58
C ARG A 406 14.26 -10.67 8.92
N SER A 407 14.63 -10.05 7.81
CA SER A 407 15.93 -10.29 7.20
C SER A 407 17.05 -9.67 8.02
N SER A 408 18.29 -10.05 7.70
CA SER A 408 19.45 -9.26 8.10
C SER A 408 19.46 -7.92 7.37
N ASP A 409 20.10 -6.92 7.98
CA ASP A 409 20.31 -5.61 7.36
C ASP A 409 21.33 -5.72 6.22
N SER A 410 20.99 -5.16 5.07
CA SER A 410 21.90 -5.03 3.94
C SER A 410 22.21 -3.56 3.71
N ILE A 411 23.49 -3.20 3.77
CA ILE A 411 23.95 -1.83 3.53
C ILE A 411 24.48 -1.76 2.10
N VAL A 412 23.99 -0.80 1.33
CA VAL A 412 24.48 -0.50 -0.02
C VAL A 412 24.73 0.99 -0.17
N SER A 413 25.74 1.34 -0.95
CA SER A 413 26.09 2.74 -1.19
C SER A 413 26.10 3.00 -2.69
N PHE A 414 25.46 4.09 -3.11
CA PHE A 414 25.47 4.56 -4.49
C PHE A 414 26.10 5.95 -4.56
N ALA A 415 27.09 6.12 -5.45
CA ALA A 415 27.75 7.38 -5.71
C ALA A 415 27.51 7.80 -7.16
N GLN A 416 27.02 9.03 -7.36
CA GLN A 416 26.80 9.57 -8.70
C GLN A 416 28.15 9.84 -9.38
N SER A 417 28.39 9.17 -10.52
CA SER A 417 29.57 9.43 -11.35
C SER A 417 29.49 10.82 -11.99
N ASN A 418 30.28 11.77 -11.50
CA ASN A 418 30.34 13.15 -12.01
C ASN A 418 31.18 13.23 -13.31
N LEU A 419 30.65 12.70 -14.41
CA LEU A 419 31.27 12.71 -15.74
C LEU A 419 31.66 14.13 -16.19
N TYR A 420 30.88 15.15 -15.78
CA TYR A 420 31.08 16.55 -16.12
C TYR A 420 32.41 17.13 -15.61
N LEU A 421 32.87 16.72 -14.43
CA LEU A 421 34.16 17.17 -13.87
C LEU A 421 35.34 16.71 -14.73
N TYR A 422 35.27 15.47 -15.24
CA TYR A 422 36.29 14.93 -16.13
C TYR A 422 36.31 15.64 -17.49
N ILE A 423 35.15 16.00 -18.03
CA ILE A 423 35.04 16.76 -19.29
C ILE A 423 35.65 18.17 -19.11
N ILE A 424 35.34 18.85 -18.00
CA ILE A 424 35.89 20.19 -17.71
C ILE A 424 37.43 20.14 -17.59
N LEU A 425 37.97 19.14 -16.89
CA LEU A 425 39.42 18.96 -16.75
C LEU A 425 40.10 18.74 -18.11
N PHE A 426 39.47 17.97 -19.00
CA PHE A 426 39.95 17.77 -20.36
C PHE A 426 39.94 19.06 -21.19
N VAL A 427 38.88 19.87 -21.09
CA VAL A 427 38.79 21.15 -21.81
C VAL A 427 39.84 22.15 -21.32
N ILE A 428 40.07 22.25 -19.99
CA ILE A 428 41.07 23.15 -19.40
C ILE A 428 42.49 22.75 -19.84
N THR A 429 42.80 21.46 -19.84
CA THR A 429 44.12 20.96 -20.28
C THR A 429 44.33 21.18 -21.77
N ALA A 430 43.30 20.98 -22.61
CA ALA A 430 43.36 21.23 -24.04
C ALA A 430 43.55 22.71 -24.37
N THR A 431 42.81 23.61 -23.71
CA THR A 431 42.94 25.07 -23.91
C THR A 431 44.26 25.63 -23.37
N GLY A 432 44.74 25.14 -22.22
CA GLY A 432 46.05 25.52 -21.67
C GLY A 432 47.22 25.12 -22.59
N ALA A 433 47.15 23.92 -23.18
CA ALA A 433 48.13 23.48 -24.18
C ALA A 433 48.09 24.33 -25.46
N GLY A 434 46.88 24.67 -25.93
CA GLY A 434 46.68 25.56 -27.08
C GLY A 434 47.25 26.97 -26.88
N TYR A 435 47.01 27.58 -25.71
CA TYR A 435 47.51 28.91 -25.38
C TYR A 435 49.05 28.99 -25.35
N LEU A 436 49.72 27.96 -24.79
CA LEU A 436 51.19 27.91 -24.74
C LEU A 436 51.83 27.78 -26.12
N ILE A 437 51.15 27.12 -27.06
CA ILE A 437 51.60 26.99 -28.46
C ILE A 437 51.47 28.33 -29.19
N VAL A 438 50.36 29.05 -29.01
CA VAL A 438 50.12 30.37 -29.64
C VAL A 438 51.07 31.43 -29.07
N ARG A 439 51.30 31.46 -27.76
CA ARG A 439 52.21 32.43 -27.12
C ARG A 439 53.65 32.28 -27.60
N ARG A 440 54.12 31.06 -27.90
CA ARG A 440 55.45 30.83 -28.48
C ARG A 440 55.58 31.28 -29.93
N ARG A 441 54.47 31.41 -30.66
CA ARG A 441 54.43 31.89 -32.04
C ARG A 441 54.54 33.42 -32.10
N ASN A 442 53.88 34.14 -31.17
CA ASN A 442 53.88 35.61 -31.14
C ASN A 442 55.16 36.24 -30.57
N SER A 443 56.02 35.51 -29.85
CA SER A 443 57.31 36.06 -29.35
C SER A 443 58.45 36.05 -30.39
N ARG A 444 58.15 35.98 -31.70
CA ARG A 444 59.17 35.86 -32.76
C ARG A 444 59.17 36.98 -33.82
N GLU A 445 58.35 38.02 -33.71
CA GLU A 445 58.33 39.13 -34.66
C GLU A 445 58.35 40.50 -33.96
N ILE A 446 59.53 41.10 -33.83
CA ILE A 446 59.74 42.56 -33.66
C ILE A 446 61.01 42.95 -34.44
N SER A 447 60.84 43.77 -35.50
CA SER A 447 61.78 44.61 -36.33
C SER A 447 61.37 44.49 -37.81
N GLU A 448 61.05 45.50 -38.63
CA GLU A 448 61.20 46.98 -38.67
C GLU A 448 60.10 47.62 -39.57
N ASP A 449 59.43 48.67 -39.07
CA ASP A 449 59.18 50.07 -39.59
C ASP A 449 58.78 50.42 -41.08
N PRO A 450 58.29 51.64 -41.43
CA PRO A 450 56.86 52.04 -41.48
C PRO A 450 56.40 52.85 -42.74
N SER A 451 55.16 53.38 -42.68
CA SER A 451 54.62 54.62 -43.31
C SER A 451 53.75 54.53 -44.60
N PRO A 452 52.85 55.51 -44.89
CA PRO A 452 51.38 55.30 -44.87
C PRO A 452 50.67 55.80 -46.15
N LYS A 453 49.34 55.59 -46.28
CA LYS A 453 48.45 56.48 -47.09
C LYS A 453 46.94 56.27 -46.86
N GLU A 454 46.33 57.40 -46.51
CA GLU A 454 44.96 57.96 -46.64
C GLU A 454 43.77 57.19 -47.27
N THR A 455 42.64 57.25 -46.53
CA THR A 455 41.31 57.83 -46.86
C THR A 455 40.47 57.27 -48.04
N THR A 456 39.20 56.92 -47.79
CA THR A 456 37.97 57.59 -48.31
C THR A 456 36.67 56.89 -47.83
N ILE A 457 35.64 57.72 -47.58
CA ILE A 457 34.27 57.50 -47.04
C ILE A 457 33.25 57.22 -48.18
N PHE A 458 32.00 56.83 -47.81
CA PHE A 458 30.68 56.81 -48.51
C PHE A 458 30.13 55.37 -48.70
N ASP A 459 28.86 55.02 -48.53
CA ASP A 459 27.62 55.67 -48.04
C ASP A 459 26.52 54.60 -47.87
N GLN A 460 25.41 55.01 -47.29
CA GLN A 460 24.14 54.37 -46.90
C GLN A 460 23.36 53.60 -47.99
N THR A 461 22.43 52.73 -47.54
CA THR A 461 20.94 52.73 -47.76
C THR A 461 20.43 51.28 -47.54
N GLU A 462 19.71 50.90 -46.48
CA GLU A 462 18.28 51.10 -46.09
C GLU A 462 17.24 50.20 -46.81
N GLU A 463 16.53 49.36 -46.05
CA GLU A 463 15.12 48.87 -46.17
C GLU A 463 14.89 47.86 -45.00
N TYR A 464 14.07 48.03 -43.93
CA TYR A 464 12.64 48.43 -43.72
C TYR A 464 11.67 47.40 -44.36
N ILE A 465 10.68 46.73 -43.75
CA ILE A 465 10.03 46.54 -42.41
C ILE A 465 8.95 45.40 -42.63
N PRO A 466 7.99 44.99 -41.76
CA PRO A 466 7.61 45.33 -40.37
C PRO A 466 7.51 44.15 -39.39
N SER A 467 7.45 44.56 -38.12
CA SER A 467 6.83 43.90 -36.97
C SER A 467 5.35 44.28 -36.78
N GLU A 468 4.62 43.35 -36.12
CA GLU A 468 3.45 43.56 -35.21
C GLU A 468 2.06 43.92 -35.83
N PRO A 469 0.92 43.60 -35.18
CA PRO A 469 0.70 43.79 -33.73
C PRO A 469 -0.17 42.78 -32.93
N LEU A 470 -0.04 42.92 -31.61
CA LEU A 470 -1.02 42.60 -30.56
C LEU A 470 -2.19 43.61 -30.55
N THR A 471 -3.40 43.16 -30.21
CA THR A 471 -4.44 43.79 -29.35
C THR A 471 -5.80 43.11 -29.63
N ASP A 472 -6.88 43.21 -28.85
CA ASP A 472 -7.22 43.21 -27.42
C ASP A 472 -8.77 43.39 -27.39
N ILE A 473 -9.43 42.93 -26.33
CA ILE A 473 -10.77 43.28 -25.79
C ILE A 473 -12.12 42.93 -26.52
N SER A 474 -12.88 42.07 -25.83
CA SER A 474 -14.33 42.06 -25.43
C SER A 474 -15.53 42.16 -26.40
N GLU A 475 -16.44 41.20 -26.14
CA GLU A 475 -17.90 41.28 -25.84
C GLU A 475 -19.00 41.35 -26.93
N GLU A 476 -19.94 40.42 -26.71
CA GLU A 476 -21.38 40.34 -27.03
C GLU A 476 -21.87 40.39 -28.50
N ASP A 477 -22.38 39.23 -28.98
CA ASP A 477 -23.76 39.18 -29.50
C ASP A 477 -24.40 37.79 -29.29
N LYS A 478 -25.71 37.83 -29.10
CA LYS A 478 -26.61 36.82 -28.56
C LYS A 478 -26.95 35.68 -29.51
N GLY A 479 -27.00 34.48 -28.93
CA GLY A 479 -28.09 33.53 -29.16
C GLY A 479 -27.91 32.58 -30.34
N ILE A 480 -27.51 31.34 -30.04
CA ILE A 480 -28.32 30.11 -30.11
C ILE A 480 -27.48 29.01 -29.44
N THR A 481 -28.02 28.40 -28.39
CA THR A 481 -27.46 27.24 -27.68
C THR A 481 -27.51 25.97 -28.55
N PRO A 482 -26.46 25.13 -28.46
CA PRO A 482 -26.60 23.69 -28.24
C PRO A 482 -25.92 23.36 -26.90
N VAL A 483 -26.63 23.22 -25.77
CA VAL A 483 -27.39 22.03 -25.35
C VAL A 483 -26.69 20.74 -25.79
N GLU A 484 -26.12 20.06 -24.78
CA GLU A 484 -25.97 18.59 -24.69
C GLU A 484 -25.11 17.92 -25.77
N VAL A 485 -23.82 18.22 -25.77
CA VAL A 485 -22.81 17.24 -26.24
C VAL A 485 -22.03 16.80 -24.99
N THR A 486 -22.40 15.60 -24.57
CA THR A 486 -22.21 14.80 -23.35
C THR A 486 -20.87 14.91 -22.60
N ALA A 487 -20.95 15.25 -21.30
CA ALA A 487 -19.84 15.17 -20.32
C ALA A 487 -19.16 13.77 -20.25
N VAL A 488 -19.82 12.74 -20.78
CA VAL A 488 -19.33 11.36 -20.86
C VAL A 488 -18.22 11.20 -21.93
N GLN A 489 -18.27 11.93 -23.05
CA GLN A 489 -17.23 11.88 -24.10
C GLN A 489 -15.87 12.44 -23.64
N GLU A 490 -15.88 13.33 -22.65
CA GLU A 490 -14.67 13.92 -22.08
C GLU A 490 -13.82 12.85 -21.36
N TYR A 491 -14.47 11.92 -20.64
CA TYR A 491 -13.80 10.80 -19.98
C TYR A 491 -13.14 9.84 -20.97
N ARG A 492 -13.82 9.53 -22.08
CA ARG A 492 -13.26 8.73 -23.17
C ARG A 492 -12.00 9.37 -23.77
N SER A 493 -12.06 10.68 -24.02
CA SER A 493 -10.95 11.44 -24.59
C SER A 493 -9.77 11.52 -23.62
N ARG A 494 -10.04 11.72 -22.32
CA ARG A 494 -9.03 11.74 -21.26
C ARG A 494 -8.36 10.38 -21.09
N TYR A 495 -9.13 9.29 -21.12
CA TYR A 495 -8.60 7.93 -21.11
C TYR A 495 -7.61 7.69 -22.26
N LEU A 496 -8.00 8.05 -23.50
CA LEU A 496 -7.13 7.86 -24.67
C LEU A 496 -5.83 8.68 -24.61
N SER A 497 -5.85 9.87 -24.00
CA SER A 497 -4.65 10.70 -23.85
C SER A 497 -3.74 10.28 -22.70
N GLU A 498 -4.29 9.69 -21.64
CA GLU A 498 -3.56 9.44 -20.39
C GLU A 498 -3.24 7.95 -20.16
N ARG A 499 -3.86 7.02 -20.88
CA ARG A 499 -3.69 5.56 -20.66
C ARG A 499 -2.24 5.08 -20.75
N THR A 500 -1.41 5.71 -21.57
CA THR A 500 0.03 5.35 -21.68
C THR A 500 0.92 5.98 -20.62
N ALA A 501 0.41 6.98 -19.89
CA ALA A 501 1.15 7.72 -18.86
C ALA A 501 0.76 7.29 -17.44
N LEU A 502 -0.38 6.61 -17.27
CA LEU A 502 -0.90 6.12 -16.00
C LEU A 502 -0.75 4.61 -15.88
N THR A 503 -0.81 4.09 -14.66
CA THR A 503 -0.98 2.65 -14.42
C THR A 503 -2.34 2.18 -14.95
N PRO A 504 -2.49 0.93 -15.44
CA PRO A 504 -3.75 0.42 -15.97
C PRO A 504 -4.96 0.63 -15.06
N ALA A 505 -4.80 0.45 -13.74
CA ALA A 505 -5.87 0.71 -12.77
C ALA A 505 -6.31 2.19 -12.71
N LYS A 506 -5.36 3.13 -12.71
CA LYS A 506 -5.65 4.58 -12.74
C LYS A 506 -6.24 5.03 -14.08
N ALA A 507 -5.81 4.42 -15.19
CA ALA A 507 -6.41 4.68 -16.49
C ALA A 507 -7.85 4.15 -16.52
N ALA A 508 -8.10 2.93 -16.04
CA ALA A 508 -9.44 2.34 -15.97
C ALA A 508 -10.40 3.15 -15.09
N GLN A 509 -9.93 3.74 -13.97
CA GLN A 509 -10.72 4.64 -13.12
C GLN A 509 -11.33 5.82 -13.89
N ILE A 510 -10.64 6.36 -14.91
CA ILE A 510 -11.19 7.43 -15.76
C ILE A 510 -12.45 6.96 -16.50
N LEU A 511 -12.44 5.73 -17.03
CA LEU A 511 -13.62 5.13 -17.65
C LEU A 511 -14.70 4.81 -16.61
N GLY A 512 -14.30 4.42 -15.41
CA GLY A 512 -15.22 4.14 -14.31
C GLY A 512 -16.00 5.37 -13.83
N ASP A 513 -15.32 6.51 -13.72
CA ASP A 513 -15.94 7.80 -13.42
C ASP A 513 -16.93 8.21 -14.53
N GLY A 514 -16.51 8.05 -15.79
CA GLY A 514 -17.37 8.32 -16.95
C GLY A 514 -18.61 7.43 -17.01
N PHE A 515 -18.48 6.17 -16.63
CA PHE A 515 -19.58 5.21 -16.55
C PHE A 515 -20.56 5.57 -15.42
N THR A 516 -20.07 5.95 -14.25
CA THR A 516 -20.90 6.40 -13.12
C THR A 516 -21.68 7.67 -13.49
N ALA A 517 -21.02 8.63 -14.14
CA ALA A 517 -21.68 9.84 -14.63
C ALA A 517 -22.79 9.54 -15.66
N ALA A 518 -22.57 8.55 -16.54
CA ALA A 518 -23.58 8.12 -17.51
C ALA A 518 -24.79 7.46 -16.83
N ILE A 519 -24.58 6.63 -15.81
CA ILE A 519 -25.67 5.99 -15.05
C ILE A 519 -26.48 7.03 -14.27
N GLN A 520 -25.83 7.98 -13.59
CA GLN A 520 -26.54 9.05 -12.87
C GLN A 520 -27.46 9.84 -13.82
N LYS A 521 -26.97 10.12 -15.03
CA LYS A 521 -27.75 10.82 -16.05
C LYS A 521 -28.88 9.98 -16.63
N TYR A 522 -28.64 8.70 -16.91
CA TYR A 522 -29.61 7.78 -17.51
C TYR A 522 -30.72 7.38 -16.53
N SER A 523 -30.37 7.07 -15.27
CA SER A 523 -31.30 6.60 -14.25
C SER A 523 -32.02 7.73 -13.49
N ALA A 524 -31.53 8.97 -13.60
CA ALA A 524 -31.95 10.12 -12.81
C ALA A 524 -31.89 9.88 -11.28
N GLN A 525 -31.07 8.92 -10.85
CA GLN A 525 -30.80 8.61 -9.45
C GLN A 525 -29.37 9.02 -9.09
N GLU A 526 -29.21 9.63 -7.92
CA GLU A 526 -27.88 9.91 -7.38
C GLU A 526 -27.18 8.59 -7.06
N CYS A 527 -25.93 8.47 -7.53
CA CYS A 527 -25.05 7.37 -7.20
C CYS A 527 -24.21 7.82 -5.99
N SER A 528 -24.34 7.11 -4.87
CA SER A 528 -23.65 7.44 -3.62
C SER A 528 -22.19 7.00 -3.71
N PRO A 529 -21.21 7.79 -3.24
CA PRO A 529 -19.79 7.39 -3.24
C PRO A 529 -19.48 6.07 -2.52
N SER A 530 -20.39 5.58 -1.67
CA SER A 530 -20.31 4.30 -0.96
C SER A 530 -20.77 3.08 -1.76
N GLU A 531 -21.41 3.27 -2.91
CA GLU A 531 -21.91 2.19 -3.78
C GLU A 531 -20.84 1.75 -4.78
N THR A 532 -20.79 0.44 -5.02
CA THR A 532 -19.90 -0.21 -5.97
C THR A 532 -20.38 -0.07 -7.41
N MET A 533 -19.47 -0.26 -8.37
CA MET A 533 -19.80 -0.25 -9.80
C MET A 533 -20.84 -1.31 -10.20
N ARG A 534 -20.88 -2.45 -9.48
CA ARG A 534 -21.93 -3.46 -9.64
C ARG A 534 -23.29 -2.96 -9.18
N GLU A 535 -23.34 -2.23 -8.09
CA GLU A 535 -24.58 -1.62 -7.58
C GLU A 535 -25.06 -0.51 -8.50
N TYR A 536 -24.16 0.26 -9.13
CA TYR A 536 -24.53 1.20 -10.19
C TYR A 536 -25.12 0.48 -11.41
N ALA A 537 -24.46 -0.58 -11.91
CA ALA A 537 -24.97 -1.35 -13.04
C ALA A 537 -26.34 -2.00 -12.76
N ALA A 538 -26.61 -2.38 -11.50
CA ALA A 538 -27.89 -2.97 -11.08
C ALA A 538 -29.08 -1.99 -11.20
N LYS A 539 -28.83 -0.68 -11.22
CA LYS A 539 -29.86 0.36 -11.40
C LYS A 539 -30.35 0.50 -12.85
N LEU A 540 -29.67 -0.16 -13.80
CA LEU A 540 -30.05 -0.17 -15.21
C LEU A 540 -31.14 -1.20 -15.52
N ASP A 541 -31.88 -0.96 -16.60
CA ASP A 541 -32.87 -1.90 -17.11
C ASP A 541 -32.22 -3.21 -17.62
N ASP A 542 -33.01 -4.27 -17.76
CA ASP A 542 -32.51 -5.59 -18.16
C ASP A 542 -31.75 -5.59 -19.50
N THR A 543 -32.01 -4.60 -20.36
CA THR A 543 -31.40 -4.50 -21.69
C THR A 543 -30.00 -3.91 -21.61
N CYS A 544 -29.79 -2.83 -20.84
CA CYS A 544 -28.49 -2.17 -20.70
C CYS A 544 -27.64 -2.69 -19.55
N ARG A 545 -28.26 -3.34 -18.55
CA ARG A 545 -27.56 -3.95 -17.42
C ARG A 545 -26.58 -5.03 -17.86
N LYS A 546 -26.84 -5.73 -18.97
CA LYS A 546 -25.95 -6.79 -19.46
C LYS A 546 -24.60 -6.24 -19.95
N GLN A 547 -24.62 -5.20 -20.79
CA GLN A 547 -23.42 -4.53 -21.31
C GLN A 547 -22.68 -3.80 -20.19
N ALA A 548 -23.43 -3.19 -19.27
CA ALA A 548 -22.88 -2.59 -18.07
C ALA A 548 -22.12 -3.59 -17.19
N ILE A 549 -22.67 -4.79 -16.95
CA ILE A 549 -21.99 -5.83 -16.16
C ILE A 549 -20.72 -6.31 -16.86
N GLU A 550 -20.71 -6.41 -18.19
CA GLU A 550 -19.54 -6.81 -18.98
C GLU A 550 -18.39 -5.79 -18.82
N PHE A 551 -18.69 -4.49 -18.91
CA PHE A 551 -17.73 -3.44 -18.59
C PHE A 551 -17.25 -3.52 -17.13
N VAL A 552 -18.17 -3.69 -16.15
CA VAL A 552 -17.83 -3.72 -14.73
C VAL A 552 -16.91 -4.89 -14.39
N ILE A 553 -17.10 -6.07 -14.99
CA ILE A 553 -16.22 -7.23 -14.78
C ILE A 553 -14.80 -6.93 -15.27
N LEU A 554 -14.64 -6.35 -16.46
CA LEU A 554 -13.34 -5.98 -17.02
C LEU A 554 -12.68 -4.85 -16.22
N TYR A 555 -13.47 -3.86 -15.81
CA TYR A 555 -13.03 -2.76 -14.95
C TYR A 555 -12.51 -3.28 -13.61
N GLU A 556 -13.26 -4.14 -12.92
CA GLU A 556 -12.85 -4.71 -11.64
C GLU A 556 -11.63 -5.63 -11.78
N ALA A 557 -11.51 -6.37 -12.88
CA ALA A 557 -10.33 -7.17 -13.15
C ALA A 557 -9.07 -6.32 -13.33
N ILE A 558 -9.18 -5.12 -13.92
CA ILE A 558 -8.04 -4.21 -14.14
C ILE A 558 -7.73 -3.36 -12.89
N VAL A 559 -8.76 -2.96 -12.14
CA VAL A 559 -8.61 -2.10 -10.95
C VAL A 559 -8.27 -2.91 -9.69
N TYR A 560 -8.82 -4.12 -9.54
CA TYR A 560 -8.70 -4.96 -8.35
C TYR A 560 -8.02 -6.32 -8.60
N GLY A 561 -7.84 -6.74 -9.87
CA GLY A 561 -7.20 -8.00 -10.24
C GLY A 561 -5.69 -7.89 -10.51
N THR A 562 -5.04 -9.03 -10.73
CA THR A 562 -3.57 -9.17 -10.88
C THR A 562 -3.10 -9.41 -12.32
N ASP A 563 -4.01 -9.45 -13.31
CA ASP A 563 -3.68 -9.74 -14.71
C ASP A 563 -4.19 -8.60 -15.62
N PRO A 564 -3.32 -7.92 -16.39
CA PRO A 564 -3.74 -6.87 -17.30
C PRO A 564 -4.52 -7.49 -18.46
N GLN A 565 -5.85 -7.41 -18.40
CA GLN A 565 -6.74 -7.63 -19.55
C GLN A 565 -6.47 -6.59 -20.64
N ASP A 566 -6.88 -6.87 -21.88
CA ASP A 566 -6.64 -6.01 -23.04
C ASP A 566 -7.35 -4.64 -22.84
N GLU A 567 -6.58 -3.56 -22.74
CA GLU A 567 -7.08 -2.19 -22.55
C GLU A 567 -8.01 -1.73 -23.69
N ASP A 568 -7.90 -2.35 -24.87
CA ASP A 568 -8.79 -2.11 -26.00
C ASP A 568 -10.13 -2.86 -25.83
N GLU A 569 -10.15 -3.99 -25.11
CA GLU A 569 -11.38 -4.73 -24.75
C GLU A 569 -12.17 -3.98 -23.66
N LEU A 570 -11.48 -3.38 -22.68
CA LEU A 570 -12.11 -2.50 -21.68
C LEU A 570 -12.79 -1.29 -22.33
N LEU A 571 -12.11 -0.64 -23.28
CA LEU A 571 -12.66 0.53 -23.98
C LEU A 571 -13.85 0.14 -24.87
N SER A 572 -13.80 -1.02 -25.54
CA SER A 572 -14.92 -1.53 -26.34
C SER A 572 -16.15 -1.82 -25.48
N ALA A 573 -15.96 -2.50 -24.34
CA ALA A 573 -17.06 -2.79 -23.41
C ALA A 573 -17.66 -1.50 -22.82
N TRP A 574 -16.82 -0.49 -22.55
CA TRP A 574 -17.28 0.82 -22.11
C TRP A 574 -18.13 1.52 -23.20
N ASP A 575 -17.64 1.58 -24.45
CA ASP A 575 -18.37 2.20 -25.55
C ASP A 575 -19.74 1.54 -25.77
N GLU A 576 -19.83 0.20 -25.68
CA GLU A 576 -21.10 -0.53 -25.79
C GLU A 576 -22.07 -0.24 -24.65
N ALA A 577 -21.56 -0.12 -23.41
CA ALA A 577 -22.37 0.21 -22.25
C ALA A 577 -22.91 1.65 -22.31
N ILE A 578 -22.07 2.60 -22.71
CA ILE A 578 -22.46 4.01 -22.90
C ILE A 578 -23.46 4.17 -24.05
N GLN A 579 -23.25 3.48 -25.17
CA GLN A 579 -24.15 3.52 -26.33
C GLN A 579 -25.56 3.03 -25.97
N CYS A 580 -25.67 2.02 -25.09
CA CYS A 580 -26.98 1.56 -24.61
C CYS A 580 -27.72 2.63 -23.80
N MET A 581 -27.00 3.49 -23.08
CA MET A 581 -27.55 4.57 -22.25
C MET A 581 -27.88 5.85 -23.06
N GLY A 582 -27.65 5.87 -24.38
CA GLY A 582 -28.09 6.94 -25.27
C GLY A 582 -27.23 8.21 -25.26
N ASP A 583 -26.03 8.15 -24.68
CA ASP A 583 -25.05 9.24 -24.68
C ASP A 583 -23.97 8.96 -25.72
N GLU A 584 -24.25 9.27 -26.99
CA GLU A 584 -23.19 9.34 -28.02
C GLU A 584 -22.44 10.66 -27.97
#